data_AF-A0A1J4TTU7-F1
#
_entry.id   AF-A0A1J4TTU7-F1
#
_cell.length_a   1.000
_cell.length_b   1.000
_cell.length_c   1.000
_cell.angle_alpha   90.00
_cell.angle_beta   90.00
_cell.angle_gamma   90.00
#
_symmetry.space_group_name_H-M   'P 1'
#
loop_
_entity.id
_entity.type
_entity.pdbx_description
1 polymer ?
#
loop_
_entity_poly.entity_id
_entity_poly.type
_entity_poly.pdbx_seq_one_letter_code
_entity_poly.pdbx_strand_id
1 'polypeptide(L)'
;MKMLVLNLQKYLALRLNLVIYILGYAIPFIIARPQFLTGTIVNALIFTASEKLDRKSLYPILFLPSLGAITHGVLFDPQTIFLVYFLPFIWLGNYLQAGVFSLARQQKYTLRVFASALSKYFLLFIAANIYYQLHIVPKMFVTSMGMIQLVTTCTGGFLSYFIIKTLRKEVR
;
A
#
# COMPACT_ATOMS: atom_id res chain seq x y z
N MET A 1 2.90 -17.47 -33.89
CA MET A 1 1.88 -17.53 -32.81
C MET A 1 2.43 -17.20 -31.42
N LYS A 2 3.49 -17.90 -30.91
CA LYS A 2 4.09 -17.61 -29.58
C LYS A 2 4.54 -16.15 -29.37
N MET A 3 5.16 -15.52 -30.37
CA MET A 3 5.60 -14.12 -30.30
C MET A 3 4.43 -13.13 -30.09
N LEU A 4 3.28 -13.40 -30.72
CA LEU A 4 2.11 -12.54 -30.67
C LEU A 4 1.41 -12.62 -29.30
N VAL A 5 1.36 -13.83 -28.73
CA VAL A 5 0.87 -14.09 -27.37
C VAL A 5 1.77 -13.40 -26.32
N LEU A 6 3.09 -13.47 -26.48
CA LEU A 6 4.06 -12.80 -25.60
C LEU A 6 3.90 -11.26 -25.60
N ASN A 7 3.69 -10.66 -26.77
CA ASN A 7 3.45 -9.22 -26.86
C ASN A 7 2.12 -8.80 -26.24
N LEU A 8 1.07 -9.60 -26.40
CA LEU A 8 -0.23 -9.32 -25.79
C LEU A 8 -0.18 -9.38 -24.25
N GLN A 9 0.50 -10.38 -23.69
CA GLN A 9 0.67 -10.50 -22.23
C GLN A 9 1.45 -9.32 -21.64
N LYS A 10 2.54 -8.90 -22.30
CA LYS A 10 3.30 -7.71 -21.89
C LYS A 10 2.44 -6.44 -21.93
N TYR A 11 1.61 -6.29 -22.96
CA TYR A 11 0.73 -5.14 -23.12
C TYR A 11 -0.35 -5.07 -22.03
N LEU A 12 -0.98 -6.21 -21.72
CA LEU A 12 -1.97 -6.31 -20.64
C LEU A 12 -1.35 -6.05 -19.26
N ALA A 13 -0.16 -6.59 -19.00
CA ALA A 13 0.58 -6.33 -17.76
C ALA A 13 0.95 -4.84 -17.63
N LEU A 14 1.40 -4.21 -18.71
CA LEU A 14 1.70 -2.77 -18.74
C LEU A 14 0.45 -1.94 -18.41
N ARG A 15 -0.72 -2.28 -18.98
CA ARG A 15 -1.98 -1.59 -18.67
C ARG A 15 -2.37 -1.74 -17.21
N LEU A 16 -2.27 -2.94 -16.64
CA LEU A 16 -2.59 -3.16 -15.23
C LEU A 16 -1.65 -2.37 -14.30
N ASN A 17 -0.35 -2.33 -14.59
CA ASN A 17 0.63 -1.53 -13.84
C ASN A 17 0.21 -0.06 -13.80
N LEU A 18 -0.09 0.52 -14.96
CA LEU A 18 -0.48 1.93 -15.08
C LEU A 18 -1.74 2.24 -14.28
N VAL A 19 -2.77 1.39 -14.35
CA VAL A 19 -4.00 1.57 -13.56
C VAL A 19 -3.68 1.56 -12.07
N ILE A 20 -2.90 0.59 -11.61
CA ILE A 20 -2.49 0.50 -10.19
C ILE A 20 -1.72 1.75 -9.76
N TYR A 21 -0.79 2.26 -10.57
CA TYR A 21 0.00 3.44 -10.24
C TYR A 21 -0.84 4.72 -10.19
N ILE A 22 -1.71 4.91 -11.18
CA ILE A 22 -2.62 6.06 -11.25
C ILE A 22 -3.54 6.06 -10.03
N LEU A 23 -4.17 4.92 -9.72
CA LEU A 23 -5.03 4.80 -8.55
C LEU A 23 -4.24 4.97 -7.25
N GLY A 24 -3.02 4.42 -7.20
CA GLY A 24 -2.12 4.54 -6.05
C GLY A 24 -1.87 5.99 -5.66
N TYR A 25 -1.64 6.87 -6.64
CA TYR A 25 -1.48 8.31 -6.42
C TYR A 25 -2.81 9.04 -6.22
N ALA A 26 -3.77 8.82 -7.12
CA ALA A 26 -5.00 9.61 -7.21
C ALA A 26 -5.91 9.43 -6.00
N ILE A 27 -5.98 8.23 -5.43
CA ILE A 27 -6.87 7.95 -4.29
C ILE A 27 -6.49 8.79 -3.07
N PRO A 28 -5.26 8.74 -2.54
CA PRO A 28 -4.86 9.59 -1.42
C PRO A 28 -4.79 11.08 -1.78
N PHE A 29 -4.66 11.43 -3.06
CA PHE A 29 -4.73 12.81 -3.52
C PHE A 29 -6.16 13.39 -3.48
N ILE A 30 -7.17 12.63 -3.91
CA ILE A 30 -8.56 13.11 -4.00
C ILE A 30 -9.31 12.85 -2.69
N ILE A 31 -9.13 11.66 -2.12
CA ILE A 31 -9.84 11.17 -0.94
C ILE A 31 -8.81 10.98 0.18
N ALA A 32 -8.40 12.08 0.81
CA ALA A 32 -7.42 12.02 1.90
C ALA A 32 -8.03 11.53 3.23
N ARG A 33 -9.35 11.63 3.40
CA ARG A 33 -10.08 11.24 4.62
C ARG A 33 -11.37 10.50 4.26
N PRO A 34 -11.83 9.58 5.12
CA PRO A 34 -11.18 9.08 6.34
C PRO A 34 -10.06 8.08 6.04
N GLN A 35 -9.00 8.06 6.88
CA GLN A 35 -7.83 7.18 6.72
C GLN A 35 -8.19 5.69 6.60
N PHE A 36 -9.30 5.27 7.21
CA PHE A 36 -9.81 3.90 7.07
C PHE A 36 -10.14 3.58 5.61
N LEU A 37 -10.81 4.47 4.88
CA LEU A 37 -11.17 4.24 3.48
C LEU A 37 -9.93 4.28 2.59
N THR A 38 -9.19 5.38 2.64
CA THR A 38 -8.00 5.62 1.82
C THR A 38 -6.93 4.55 2.06
N GLY A 39 -6.64 4.27 3.33
CA GLY A 39 -5.66 3.28 3.74
C GLY A 39 -6.05 1.86 3.30
N THR A 40 -7.33 1.47 3.45
CA THR A 40 -7.78 0.14 3.02
C THR A 40 -7.63 -0.04 1.51
N ILE A 41 -8.03 0.95 0.71
CA ILE A 41 -7.93 0.83 -0.76
C ILE A 41 -6.46 0.82 -1.22
N VAL A 42 -5.62 1.72 -0.69
CA VAL A 42 -4.19 1.76 -1.03
C VAL A 42 -3.51 0.45 -0.65
N ASN A 43 -3.76 -0.10 0.54
CA ASN A 43 -3.20 -1.40 0.93
C ASN A 43 -3.70 -2.53 0.04
N ALA A 44 -4.96 -2.50 -0.40
CA ALA A 44 -5.49 -3.46 -1.36
C ALA A 44 -4.76 -3.40 -2.72
N LEU A 45 -4.43 -2.19 -3.19
CA LEU A 45 -3.62 -2.00 -4.40
C LEU A 45 -2.21 -2.58 -4.23
N ILE A 46 -1.55 -2.35 -3.08
CA ILE A 46 -0.22 -2.91 -2.79
C ILE A 46 -0.25 -4.44 -2.74
N PHE A 47 -1.22 -5.06 -2.07
CA PHE A 47 -1.36 -6.53 -2.06
C PHE A 47 -1.65 -7.09 -3.45
N THR A 48 -2.54 -6.44 -4.20
CA THR A 48 -2.88 -6.86 -5.57
C THR A 48 -1.66 -6.75 -6.47
N ALA A 49 -0.90 -5.67 -6.34
CA ALA A 49 0.36 -5.48 -7.06
C ALA A 49 1.36 -6.57 -6.70
N SER A 50 1.54 -6.86 -5.41
CA SER A 50 2.48 -7.88 -4.90
C SER A 50 2.16 -9.30 -5.39
N GLU A 51 0.89 -9.60 -5.67
CA GLU A 51 0.46 -10.87 -6.22
C GLU A 51 0.59 -10.93 -7.76
N LYS A 52 0.35 -9.81 -8.45
CA LYS A 52 0.16 -9.79 -9.92
C LYS A 52 1.34 -9.25 -10.71
N LEU A 53 2.15 -8.38 -10.12
CA LEU A 53 3.23 -7.66 -10.82
C LEU A 53 4.59 -8.27 -10.50
N ASP A 54 5.53 -8.05 -11.42
CA ASP A 54 6.93 -8.38 -11.20
C ASP A 54 7.56 -7.47 -10.14
N ARG A 55 8.58 -7.96 -9.43
CA ARG A 55 9.25 -7.22 -8.34
C ARG A 55 9.70 -5.81 -8.74
N LYS A 56 10.19 -5.63 -9.97
CA LYS A 56 10.65 -4.32 -10.48
C LYS A 56 9.49 -3.33 -10.66
N SER A 57 8.30 -3.82 -10.96
CA SER A 57 7.09 -3.01 -11.16
C SER A 57 6.39 -2.69 -9.82
N LEU A 58 6.85 -3.22 -8.69
CA LEU A 58 6.27 -2.89 -7.40
C LEU A 58 6.69 -1.50 -6.92
N TYR A 59 7.92 -1.07 -7.23
CA TYR A 59 8.46 0.17 -6.65
C TYR A 59 7.52 1.37 -6.75
N PRO A 60 6.93 1.73 -7.91
CA PRO A 60 6.09 2.91 -8.00
C PRO A 60 4.90 2.89 -7.02
N ILE A 61 4.20 1.76 -6.88
CA ILE A 61 3.04 1.68 -5.99
C ILE A 61 3.41 1.73 -4.49
N LEU A 62 4.68 1.46 -4.14
CA LEU A 62 5.15 1.58 -2.75
C LEU A 62 5.36 3.05 -2.33
N PHE A 63 5.65 3.94 -3.29
CA PHE A 63 5.97 5.35 -3.05
C PHE A 63 4.81 6.28 -3.38
N LEU A 64 4.17 6.10 -4.54
CA LEU A 64 3.15 7.01 -5.09
C LEU A 64 2.00 7.34 -4.13
N PRO A 65 1.46 6.40 -3.32
CA PRO A 65 0.36 6.74 -2.42
C PRO A 65 0.71 7.79 -1.38
N SER A 66 1.91 7.70 -0.81
CA SER A 66 2.37 8.70 0.16
C SER A 66 2.67 10.06 -0.47
N LEU A 67 3.12 10.07 -1.74
CA LEU A 67 3.29 11.31 -2.49
C LEU A 67 1.95 11.96 -2.78
N GLY A 68 0.93 11.19 -3.16
CA GLY A 68 -0.44 11.69 -3.33
C GLY A 68 -1.03 12.27 -2.05
N ALA A 69 -0.78 11.63 -0.90
CA ALA A 69 -1.22 12.15 0.40
C ALA A 69 -0.52 13.48 0.76
N ILE A 70 0.78 13.61 0.49
CA ILE A 70 1.52 14.85 0.76
C ILE A 70 1.09 15.95 -0.17
N THR A 71 0.90 15.69 -1.47
CA THR A 71 0.44 16.71 -2.40
C THR A 71 -0.96 17.20 -2.05
N HIS A 72 -1.84 16.32 -1.57
CA HIS A 72 -3.11 16.74 -0.97
C HIS A 72 -2.88 17.69 0.22
N GLY A 73 -2.03 17.30 1.16
CA GLY A 73 -1.73 18.12 2.34
C GLY A 73 -1.13 19.48 2.03
N VAL A 74 -0.16 19.55 1.12
CA VAL A 74 0.47 20.81 0.70
C VAL A 74 -0.55 21.76 0.07
N LEU A 75 -1.56 21.24 -0.64
CA LEU A 75 -2.57 22.05 -1.31
C LEU A 75 -3.80 22.34 -0.44
N PHE A 76 -4.16 21.45 0.49
CA PHE A 76 -5.46 21.47 1.17
C PHE A 76 -5.39 21.37 2.71
N ASP A 77 -4.26 20.99 3.34
CA ASP A 77 -4.18 20.80 4.81
C ASP A 77 -2.74 20.93 5.42
N PRO A 78 -2.46 21.99 6.21
CA PRO A 78 -1.15 22.24 6.83
C PRO A 78 -0.65 21.16 7.80
N GLN A 79 -1.55 20.37 8.40
CA GLN A 79 -1.16 19.35 9.39
C GLN A 79 -0.37 18.18 8.76
N THR A 80 -0.36 18.11 7.43
CA THR A 80 0.30 17.05 6.67
C THR A 80 1.83 17.21 6.64
N ILE A 81 2.38 18.33 7.11
CA ILE A 81 3.84 18.53 7.21
C ILE A 81 4.50 17.43 8.06
N PHE A 82 3.82 16.95 9.10
CA PHE A 82 4.31 15.85 9.94
C PHE A 82 4.43 14.52 9.19
N LEU A 83 3.66 14.35 8.11
CA LEU A 83 3.67 13.14 7.28
C LEU A 83 4.98 13.01 6.49
N VAL A 84 5.66 14.14 6.23
CA VAL A 84 6.98 14.16 5.58
C VAL A 84 8.01 13.40 6.42
N TYR A 85 8.01 13.58 7.74
CA TYR A 85 8.91 12.84 8.65
C TYR A 85 8.67 11.33 8.59
N PHE A 86 7.43 10.91 8.35
CA PHE A 86 7.07 9.50 8.26
C PHE A 86 7.35 8.85 6.90
N LEU A 87 7.62 9.62 5.83
CA LEU A 87 7.86 9.09 4.49
C LEU A 87 8.83 7.89 4.43
N PRO A 88 10.06 7.97 4.98
CA PRO A 88 11.00 6.86 4.90
C PRO A 88 10.43 5.60 5.57
N PHE A 89 9.70 5.75 6.68
CA PHE A 89 9.07 4.64 7.39
C PHE A 89 7.83 4.12 6.68
N ILE A 90 7.04 4.98 6.03
CA ILE A 90 5.88 4.57 5.21
C ILE A 90 6.36 3.75 4.01
N TRP A 91 7.38 4.21 3.30
CA TRP A 91 7.97 3.50 2.17
C TRP A 91 8.55 2.15 2.59
N LEU A 92 9.32 2.15 3.68
CA LEU A 92 9.86 0.92 4.24
C LEU A 92 8.76 -0.03 4.72
N GLY A 93 7.68 0.50 5.32
CA GLY A 93 6.53 -0.28 5.76
C GLY A 93 5.75 -0.90 4.59
N ASN A 94 5.54 -0.15 3.51
CA ASN A 94 4.94 -0.65 2.27
C ASN A 94 5.82 -1.72 1.63
N TYR A 95 7.14 -1.49 1.58
CA TYR A 95 8.10 -2.47 1.08
C TYR A 95 8.09 -3.76 1.92
N LEU A 96 8.08 -3.63 3.24
CA LEU A 96 8.03 -4.77 4.16
C LEU A 96 6.72 -5.54 4.02
N GLN A 97 5.59 -4.85 3.91
CA GLN A 97 4.28 -5.46 3.63
C GLN A 97 4.33 -6.26 2.32
N ALA A 98 4.75 -5.65 1.21
CA ALA A 98 4.82 -6.30 -0.10
C ALA A 98 5.82 -7.49 -0.10
N GLY A 99 6.97 -7.30 0.57
CA GLY A 99 8.03 -8.28 0.69
C GLY A 99 7.61 -9.51 1.49
N VAL A 100 7.11 -9.33 2.72
CA VAL A 100 6.61 -10.42 3.58
C VAL A 100 5.49 -11.18 2.87
N PHE A 101 4.55 -10.47 2.25
CA PHE A 101 3.45 -11.08 1.52
C PHE A 101 3.94 -11.95 0.35
N SER A 102 4.99 -11.50 -0.35
CA SER A 102 5.57 -12.18 -1.50
C SER A 102 6.48 -13.35 -1.11
N LEU A 103 7.18 -13.26 0.02
CA LEU A 103 8.04 -14.32 0.55
C LEU A 103 7.21 -15.49 1.11
N ALA A 104 6.09 -15.19 1.76
CA ALA A 104 5.22 -16.20 2.36
C ALA A 104 4.27 -16.88 1.34
N ARG A 105 4.60 -16.92 0.04
CA ARG A 105 3.72 -17.46 -1.04
C ARG A 105 3.25 -18.90 -0.84
N GLN A 106 4.03 -19.72 -0.13
CA GLN A 106 3.67 -21.11 0.18
C GLN A 106 2.65 -21.25 1.33
N GLN A 107 2.37 -20.16 2.03
CA GLN A 107 1.45 -20.14 3.17
C GLN A 107 0.02 -19.77 2.75
N LYS A 108 -0.94 -20.02 3.63
CA LYS A 108 -2.34 -19.60 3.44
C LYS A 108 -2.41 -18.09 3.23
N TYR A 109 -3.26 -17.64 2.30
CA TYR A 109 -3.42 -16.22 1.95
C TYR A 109 -3.68 -15.34 3.19
N THR A 110 -4.54 -15.79 4.09
CA THR A 110 -4.86 -15.09 5.34
C THR A 110 -3.63 -14.90 6.23
N LEU A 111 -2.81 -15.95 6.40
CA LEU A 111 -1.57 -15.87 7.17
C LEU A 111 -0.58 -14.89 6.54
N ARG A 112 -0.47 -14.88 5.20
CA ARG A 112 0.35 -13.91 4.46
C ARG A 112 -0.09 -12.47 4.74
N VAL A 113 -1.40 -12.21 4.72
CA VAL A 113 -1.97 -10.87 5.02
C VAL A 113 -1.64 -10.47 6.44
N PHE A 114 -1.90 -11.33 7.44
CA PHE A 114 -1.65 -11.00 8.85
C PHE A 114 -0.16 -10.78 9.13
N ALA A 115 0.72 -11.65 8.63
CA ALA A 115 2.16 -11.47 8.80
C ALA A 115 2.63 -10.13 8.22
N SER A 116 2.17 -9.79 7.01
CA SER A 116 2.53 -8.53 6.33
C SER A 116 1.99 -7.30 7.08
N ALA A 117 0.75 -7.39 7.58
CA ALA A 117 0.12 -6.32 8.34
C ALA A 117 0.82 -6.07 9.67
N LEU A 118 1.19 -7.13 10.41
CA LEU A 118 1.93 -7.02 11.66
C LEU A 118 3.32 -6.44 11.43
N SER A 119 4.05 -6.88 10.40
CA SER A 119 5.37 -6.34 10.08
C SER A 119 5.33 -4.83 9.81
N LYS A 120 4.37 -4.37 8.99
CA LYS A 120 4.18 -2.94 8.72
C LYS A 120 3.73 -2.17 9.97
N TYR A 121 2.80 -2.73 10.74
CA TYR A 121 2.31 -2.14 11.98
C TYR A 121 3.44 -1.90 12.98
N PHE A 122 4.25 -2.91 13.29
CA PHE A 122 5.32 -2.76 14.28
C PHE A 122 6.33 -1.71 13.86
N LEU A 123 6.75 -1.69 12.59
CA LEU A 123 7.68 -0.68 12.08
C LEU A 123 7.14 0.75 12.27
N LEU A 124 5.90 1.00 11.82
CA LEU A 124 5.30 2.33 11.87
C LEU A 124 4.92 2.75 13.29
N PHE A 125 4.45 1.81 14.11
CA PHE A 125 4.12 2.06 15.50
C PHE A 125 5.37 2.43 16.32
N ILE A 126 6.47 1.70 16.15
CA ILE A 126 7.75 2.02 16.82
C ILE A 126 8.25 3.40 16.38
N ALA A 127 8.29 3.66 15.07
CA ALA A 127 8.70 4.97 14.56
C ALA A 127 7.84 6.12 15.10
N ALA A 128 6.51 5.92 15.15
CA ALA A 128 5.60 6.94 15.66
C ALA A 128 5.75 7.20 17.16
N ASN A 129 6.00 6.17 17.97
CA ASN A 129 6.26 6.34 19.39
C ASN A 129 7.57 7.08 19.64
N ILE A 130 8.64 6.76 18.88
CA ILE A 130 9.91 7.50 18.96
C ILE A 130 9.70 8.97 18.65
N TYR A 131 9.02 9.29 17.53
CA TYR A 131 8.76 10.67 17.15
C TYR A 131 7.87 11.43 18.14
N TYR A 132 6.89 10.74 18.75
CA TYR A 132 6.06 11.33 19.79
C TYR A 132 6.84 11.63 21.07
N GLN A 133 7.70 10.70 21.51
CA GLN A 133 8.56 10.89 22.69
C GLN A 133 9.59 11.99 22.50
N LEU A 134 10.06 12.20 21.26
CA LEU A 134 10.94 13.31 20.89
C LEU A 134 10.19 14.64 20.66
N HIS A 135 8.87 14.68 20.91
CA HIS A 135 8.01 15.85 20.67
C HIS A 135 8.02 16.40 19.24
N ILE A 136 8.36 15.55 18.25
CA ILE A 136 8.38 15.91 16.82
C ILE A 136 6.96 15.90 16.26
N VAL A 137 6.11 14.98 16.73
CA VAL A 137 4.75 14.79 16.21
C VAL A 137 3.70 14.66 17.32
N PRO A 138 2.45 15.09 17.09
CA PRO A 138 1.36 14.93 18.04
C PRO A 138 0.95 13.46 18.27
N LYS A 139 0.36 13.16 19.44
CA LYS A 139 -0.08 11.81 19.84
C LYS A 139 -1.02 11.14 18.82
N MET A 140 -1.83 11.92 18.08
CA MET A 140 -2.73 11.38 17.06
C MET A 140 -2.03 10.59 15.94
N PHE A 141 -0.75 10.89 15.67
CA PHE A 141 0.04 10.17 14.68
C PHE A 141 0.43 8.77 15.16
N VAL A 142 0.54 8.54 16.47
CA VAL A 142 0.77 7.19 17.02
C VAL A 142 -0.42 6.28 16.74
N THR A 143 -1.64 6.79 16.93
CA THR A 143 -2.86 6.04 16.59
C THR A 143 -2.97 5.81 15.08
N SER A 144 -2.69 6.84 14.29
CA SER A 144 -2.83 6.82 12.83
C SER A 144 -1.79 5.93 12.13
N MET A 145 -0.54 5.96 12.58
CA MET A 145 0.56 5.14 12.06
C MET A 145 0.63 3.76 12.73
N GLY A 146 0.00 3.58 13.90
CA GLY A 146 -0.13 2.31 14.59
C GLY A 146 -1.40 1.57 14.23
N MET A 147 -2.38 1.59 15.13
CA MET A 147 -3.58 0.74 15.06
C MET A 147 -4.37 0.89 13.76
N ILE A 148 -4.47 2.12 13.22
CA ILE A 148 -5.16 2.34 11.94
C ILE A 148 -4.42 1.64 10.78
N GLN A 149 -3.07 1.62 10.77
CA GLN A 149 -2.31 0.89 9.76
C GLN A 149 -2.53 -0.62 9.85
N LEU A 150 -2.65 -1.17 11.06
CA LEU A 150 -2.96 -2.59 11.23
C LEU A 150 -4.34 -2.94 10.64
N VAL A 151 -5.37 -2.18 11.03
CA VAL A 151 -6.74 -2.41 10.55
C VAL A 151 -6.85 -2.22 9.04
N THR A 152 -6.30 -1.12 8.50
CA THR A 152 -6.37 -0.83 7.06
C THR A 152 -5.56 -1.83 6.22
N THR A 153 -4.43 -2.32 6.73
CA THR A 153 -3.64 -3.32 6.01
C THR A 153 -4.35 -4.67 6.01
N CYS A 154 -4.91 -5.10 7.14
CA CYS A 154 -5.70 -6.33 7.20
C CYS A 154 -6.92 -6.27 6.25
N THR A 155 -7.75 -5.23 6.38
CA THR A 155 -8.93 -5.03 5.54
C THR A 155 -8.58 -4.89 4.06
N GLY A 156 -7.49 -4.17 3.74
CA GLY A 156 -6.98 -4.06 2.37
C GLY A 156 -6.51 -5.39 1.80
N GLY A 157 -5.89 -6.24 2.62
CA GLY A 157 -5.53 -7.61 2.23
C GLY A 157 -6.75 -8.47 1.90
N PHE A 158 -7.79 -8.41 2.73
CA PHE A 158 -9.05 -9.10 2.43
C PHE A 158 -9.73 -8.53 1.17
N LEU A 159 -9.75 -7.22 0.99
CA LEU A 159 -10.28 -6.59 -0.22
C LEU A 159 -9.50 -7.05 -1.48
N SER A 160 -8.17 -7.11 -1.38
CA SER A 160 -7.31 -7.60 -2.46
C SER A 160 -7.62 -9.05 -2.84
N TYR A 161 -7.94 -9.90 -1.87
CA TYR A 161 -8.35 -11.29 -2.16
C TYR A 161 -9.53 -11.34 -3.14
N PHE A 162 -10.56 -10.52 -2.91
CA PHE A 162 -11.72 -10.44 -3.80
C PHE A 162 -11.34 -9.87 -5.18
N ILE A 163 -10.53 -8.81 -5.22
CA ILE A 163 -10.03 -8.22 -6.48
C ILE A 163 -9.27 -9.26 -7.31
N ILE A 164 -8.33 -9.97 -6.69
CA ILE A 164 -7.52 -11.00 -7.34
C ILE A 164 -8.39 -12.14 -7.86
N LYS A 165 -9.40 -12.56 -7.09
CA LYS A 165 -10.33 -13.62 -7.46
C LYS A 165 -11.15 -13.22 -8.69
N THR A 166 -11.67 -12.00 -8.75
CA THR A 166 -12.40 -11.47 -9.91
C THR A 166 -11.50 -11.38 -11.14
N LEU A 167 -10.29 -10.82 -11.00
CA LEU A 167 -9.32 -10.71 -12.11
C LEU A 167 -8.85 -12.08 -12.64
N ARG A 168 -8.86 -13.15 -11.84
CA ARG A 168 -8.54 -14.50 -12.34
C ARG A 168 -9.71 -15.14 -13.10
N LYS A 169 -10.95 -14.76 -12.80
CA LYS A 169 -12.15 -15.30 -13.43
C LYS A 169 -12.32 -14.80 -14.87
N GLU A 170 -11.89 -13.57 -15.17
CA GLU A 170 -12.00 -12.98 -16.51
C GLU A 170 -10.90 -13.41 -17.49
N VAL A 171 -9.84 -14.07 -17.02
CA VAL A 171 -8.69 -14.49 -17.84
C VAL A 171 -8.76 -15.98 -18.23
N ARG A 172 -9.82 -16.69 -17.83
CA ARG A 172 -10.12 -18.07 -18.26
C ARG A 172 -11.26 -18.08 -19.26
#